data_AF-A0A0S8E273-F1
#
_entry.id   AF-A0A0S8E273-F1
#
_cell.length_a   1.000
_cell.length_b   1.000
_cell.length_c   1.000
_cell.angle_alpha   90.00
_cell.angle_beta   90.00
_cell.angle_gamma   90.00
#
_symmetry.space_group_name_H-M   'P 1'
#
loop_
_entity.id
_entity.type
_entity.pdbx_description
1 polymer ?
#
loop_
_entity_poly.entity_id
_entity_poly.type
_entity_poly.pdbx_seq_one_letter_code
_entity_poly.pdbx_strand_id
1 'polypeptide(L)'
;MAIKCKRCGKQYDVVLFQFGNSINCECGQTVFLSHYKIERRGEESELVQKIYQKLQIDEEDLKIRELQRLANRVCFLIISTDYPEVDIEIEKEKVKKRCKELFPDKMDLYEIIYESRFKRLWEQFRCHKQNQLL
;
A
#
# COMPACT_ATOMS: atom_id res chain seq x y z
N MET A 1 -13.18 3.34 34.07
CA MET A 1 -13.34 2.09 33.27
C MET A 1 -12.16 1.21 33.62
N ALA A 2 -12.34 -0.10 33.84
CA ALA A 2 -11.25 -0.95 34.31
C ALA A 2 -11.16 -2.28 33.57
N ILE A 3 -9.92 -2.69 33.27
CA ILE A 3 -9.60 -3.96 32.60
C ILE A 3 -9.18 -4.96 33.67
N LYS A 4 -9.85 -6.11 33.70
CA LYS A 4 -9.60 -7.16 34.67
C LYS A 4 -8.59 -8.16 34.13
N CYS A 5 -7.53 -8.44 34.88
CA CYS A 5 -6.62 -9.53 34.57
C CYS A 5 -7.36 -10.87 34.68
N LYS A 6 -7.36 -11.67 33.60
CA LYS A 6 -8.04 -12.98 33.58
C LYS A 6 -7.43 -14.00 34.52
N ARG A 7 -6.18 -13.80 34.96
CA ARG A 7 -5.45 -14.73 35.83
C ARG A 7 -5.71 -14.47 37.32
N CYS A 8 -5.50 -13.23 37.79
CA CYS A 8 -5.61 -12.90 39.22
C CYS A 8 -6.85 -12.07 39.56
N GLY A 9 -7.58 -11.58 38.56
CA GLY A 9 -8.78 -10.77 38.76
C GLY A 9 -8.55 -9.32 39.16
N LYS A 10 -7.29 -8.85 39.24
CA LYS A 10 -6.96 -7.45 39.54
C LYS A 10 -7.45 -6.53 38.42
N GLN A 11 -7.96 -5.36 38.79
CA GLN A 11 -8.53 -4.38 37.87
C GLN A 11 -7.55 -3.23 37.66
N TYR A 12 -7.41 -2.79 36.41
CA TYR A 12 -6.49 -1.73 35.99
C TYR A 12 -7.25 -0.65 35.26
N ASP A 13 -7.00 0.62 35.60
CA ASP A 13 -7.62 1.73 34.87
C ASP A 13 -7.13 1.75 33.41
N VAL A 14 -8.04 2.05 32.49
CA VAL A 14 -7.76 2.12 31.04
C VAL A 14 -6.69 3.17 30.72
N VAL A 15 -6.52 4.21 31.55
CA VAL A 15 -5.47 5.23 31.42
C VAL A 15 -4.07 4.62 31.45
N LEU A 16 -3.86 3.50 32.14
CA LEU A 16 -2.56 2.82 32.23
C LEU A 16 -2.09 2.23 30.89
N PHE A 17 -2.96 2.19 29.87
CA PHE A 17 -2.69 1.68 28.52
C PHE A 17 -2.50 2.82 27.50
N GLN A 18 -2.38 4.09 27.94
CA GLN A 18 -2.27 5.24 27.03
C GLN A 18 -0.94 5.31 26.26
N PHE A 19 0.11 4.63 26.74
CA PHE A 19 1.42 4.60 26.09
C PHE A 19 1.72 3.25 25.41
N GLY A 20 0.74 2.35 25.32
CA GLY A 20 0.88 1.03 24.68
C GLY A 20 -0.30 0.10 24.93
N ASN A 21 -0.51 -0.89 24.05
CA ASN A 21 -1.68 -1.77 24.07
C ASN A 21 -1.65 -2.87 25.15
N SER A 22 -0.69 -2.84 26.07
CA SER A 22 -0.54 -3.86 27.11
C SER A 22 0.16 -3.34 28.35
N ILE A 23 -0.19 -3.91 29.51
CA ILE A 23 0.54 -3.74 30.77
C ILE A 23 0.91 -5.11 31.34
N ASN A 24 1.95 -5.16 32.15
CA ASN A 24 2.26 -6.34 32.94
C ASN A 24 1.49 -6.27 34.27
N CYS A 25 0.62 -7.25 34.50
CA CYS A 25 -0.02 -7.42 35.80
C CYS A 25 1.00 -7.90 36.82
N GLU A 26 0.82 -7.53 38.09
CA GLU A 26 1.67 -7.98 39.20
C GLU A 26 1.70 -9.50 39.36
N CYS A 27 0.68 -10.22 38.87
CA CYS A 27 0.69 -11.68 38.86
C CYS A 27 1.59 -12.27 37.73
N GLY A 28 2.37 -11.44 37.05
CA GLY A 28 3.24 -11.79 35.93
C GLY A 28 2.53 -12.02 34.61
N GLN A 29 1.21 -11.80 34.54
CA GLN A 29 0.44 -11.96 33.28
C GLN A 29 0.44 -10.65 32.51
N THR A 30 0.79 -10.68 31.23
CA THR A 30 0.56 -9.52 30.34
C THR A 30 -0.93 -9.36 30.07
N VAL A 31 -1.47 -8.20 30.42
CA VAL A 31 -2.85 -7.78 30.16
C VAL A 31 -2.83 -6.91 28.92
N PHE A 32 -3.58 -7.31 27.90
CA PHE A 32 -3.73 -6.54 26.66
C PHE A 32 -5.05 -5.77 26.65
N LEU A 33 -5.05 -4.60 26.03
CA LEU A 33 -6.22 -3.80 25.69
C LEU A 33 -7.00 -4.46 24.52
N SER A 34 -7.23 -5.79 24.56
CA SER A 34 -7.80 -6.53 23.43
C SER A 34 -9.33 -6.71 23.48
N HIS A 35 -10.02 -6.04 24.41
CA HIS A 35 -11.47 -6.21 24.63
C HIS A 35 -12.21 -4.90 25.01
N TYR A 36 -11.96 -3.80 24.31
CA TYR A 36 -12.98 -2.74 24.16
C TYR A 36 -13.79 -2.98 22.88
N LYS A 37 -14.21 -4.22 22.63
CA LYS A 37 -15.08 -4.56 21.51
C LYS A 37 -16.53 -4.26 21.90
N ILE A 38 -17.16 -3.38 21.14
CA ILE A 38 -18.49 -3.57 20.56
C ILE A 38 -19.54 -4.11 21.55
N GLU A 39 -20.06 -3.26 22.43
CA GLU A 39 -21.28 -3.62 23.18
C GLU A 39 -22.20 -2.40 23.34
N ARG A 40 -22.90 -2.03 22.26
CA ARG A 40 -24.35 -1.76 22.30
C ARG A 40 -24.95 -2.08 20.93
N ARG A 41 -25.84 -3.07 20.94
CA ARG A 41 -27.07 -3.18 20.13
C ARG A 41 -27.07 -2.35 18.83
N GLY A 42 -26.70 -3.01 17.73
CA GLY A 42 -27.09 -2.62 16.36
C GLY A 42 -26.79 -1.18 15.96
N GLU A 43 -25.52 -0.88 15.71
CA GLU A 43 -25.04 0.13 14.74
C GLU A 43 -23.51 -0.04 14.69
N GLU A 44 -22.96 -0.22 13.50
CA GLU A 44 -21.50 -0.29 13.34
C GLU A 44 -20.88 0.96 13.96
N SER A 45 -20.02 0.79 14.98
CA SER A 45 -19.32 1.92 15.58
C SER A 45 -18.53 2.65 14.49
N GLU A 46 -18.71 3.97 14.40
CA GLU A 46 -17.98 4.84 13.48
C GLU A 46 -16.45 4.62 13.53
N LEU A 47 -15.92 4.23 14.70
CA LEU A 47 -14.51 3.88 14.89
C LEU A 47 -14.12 2.59 14.14
N VAL A 48 -14.98 1.57 14.15
CA VAL A 48 -14.75 0.32 13.41
C VAL A 48 -14.77 0.59 11.90
N GLN A 49 -15.73 1.40 11.44
CA GLN A 49 -15.81 1.81 10.04
C GLN A 49 -14.58 2.63 9.60
N LYS A 50 -14.11 3.55 10.45
CA LYS A 50 -12.86 4.30 10.23
C LYS A 50 -11.63 3.40 10.18
N ILE A 51 -11.55 2.36 11.02
CA ILE A 51 -10.43 1.40 11.00
C ILE A 51 -10.45 0.60 9.69
N TYR A 52 -11.62 0.09 9.27
CA TYR A 52 -11.73 -0.63 7.99
C TYR A 52 -11.38 0.26 6.80
N GLN A 53 -11.89 1.50 6.75
CA GLN A 53 -11.53 2.46 5.71
C GLN A 53 -10.03 2.76 5.72
N LYS A 54 -9.42 2.97 6.89
CA LYS A 54 -7.99 3.25 7.00
C LYS A 54 -7.11 2.07 6.56
N LEU A 55 -7.49 0.84 6.93
CA LEU A 55 -6.80 -0.37 6.47
C LEU A 55 -6.92 -0.56 4.95
N GLN A 56 -8.08 -0.26 4.37
CA GLN A 56 -8.28 -0.28 2.92
C GLN A 56 -7.41 0.77 2.21
N ILE A 57 -7.32 1.99 2.76
CA ILE A 57 -6.44 3.05 2.26
C ILE A 57 -4.98 2.60 2.30
N ASP A 58 -4.52 2.02 3.42
CA ASP A 58 -3.14 1.55 3.55
C ASP A 58 -2.82 0.43 2.52
N GLU A 59 -3.75 -0.49 2.27
CA GLU A 59 -3.59 -1.55 1.28
C GLU A 59 -3.57 -1.00 -0.16
N GLU A 60 -4.46 -0.07 -0.50
CA GLU A 60 -4.47 0.60 -1.80
C GLU A 60 -3.18 1.39 -2.02
N ASP A 61 -2.70 2.11 -1.01
CA ASP A 61 -1.46 2.88 -1.07
C ASP A 61 -0.22 1.98 -1.28
N LEU A 62 -0.22 0.77 -0.70
CA LEU A 62 0.83 -0.21 -0.93
C LEU A 62 0.83 -0.70 -2.38
N LYS A 63 -0.34 -1.02 -2.94
CA LYS A 63 -0.50 -1.44 -4.34
C LYS A 63 -0.11 -0.32 -5.31
N ILE A 64 -0.47 0.92 -5.02
CA ILE A 64 -0.08 2.10 -5.80
C ILE A 64 1.45 2.27 -5.78
N ARG A 65 2.07 2.19 -4.60
CA ARG A 65 3.53 2.28 -4.45
C ARG A 65 4.27 1.18 -5.20
N GLU A 66 3.74 -0.04 -5.19
CA GLU A 66 4.31 -1.15 -5.96
C GLU A 66 4.30 -0.83 -7.46
N LEU A 67 3.15 -0.41 -7.99
CA LEU A 67 2.99 -0.07 -9.40
C LEU A 67 3.91 1.10 -9.82
N GLN A 68 4.01 2.12 -8.96
CA GLN A 68 4.92 3.26 -9.19
C GLN A 68 6.38 2.82 -9.29
N ARG A 69 6.84 1.87 -8.47
CA ARG A 69 8.22 1.37 -8.54
C ARG A 69 8.50 0.68 -9.88
N LEU A 70 7.57 -0.15 -10.35
CA LEU A 70 7.69 -0.83 -11.64
C LEU A 70 7.69 0.19 -12.80
N ALA A 71 6.80 1.17 -12.76
CA ALA A 71 6.78 2.22 -13.78
C ALA A 71 8.03 3.11 -13.78
N ASN A 72 8.57 3.43 -12.60
CA ASN A 72 9.82 4.20 -12.47
C ASN A 72 11.02 3.42 -13.03
N ARG A 73 11.02 2.09 -12.90
CA ARG A 73 12.02 1.23 -13.53
C ARG A 73 11.97 1.34 -15.05
N VAL A 74 10.78 1.27 -15.66
CA VAL A 74 10.61 1.46 -17.12
C VAL A 74 11.10 2.84 -17.55
N CYS A 75 10.73 3.90 -16.81
CA CYS A 75 11.23 5.24 -17.08
C CYS A 75 12.76 5.31 -17.06
N PHE A 76 13.39 4.68 -16.06
CA PHE A 76 14.85 4.62 -15.97
C PHE A 76 15.46 3.89 -17.18
N LEU A 77 14.91 2.73 -17.57
CA LEU A 77 15.41 1.97 -18.72
C LEU A 77 15.37 2.80 -20.02
N ILE A 78 14.29 3.55 -20.24
CA ILE A 78 14.15 4.46 -21.39
C ILE A 78 15.20 5.57 -21.36
N ILE A 79 15.43 6.18 -20.20
CA ILE A 79 16.30 7.37 -20.08
C ILE A 79 17.78 7.00 -20.12
N SER A 80 18.24 6.08 -19.26
CA SER A 80 19.66 5.99 -18.91
C SER A 80 20.44 4.87 -19.60
N THR A 81 19.79 3.90 -20.27
CA THR A 81 20.41 2.56 -20.37
C THR A 81 20.67 1.89 -21.72
N ASP A 82 20.85 2.47 -22.91
CA ASP A 82 21.07 1.72 -24.21
C ASP A 82 20.29 0.38 -24.47
N TYR A 83 19.25 0.11 -23.68
CA TYR A 83 18.60 -1.18 -23.57
C TYR A 83 17.81 -1.41 -24.86
N PRO A 84 17.79 -2.64 -25.38
CA PRO A 84 17.00 -2.97 -26.55
C PRO A 84 15.54 -2.58 -26.35
N GLU A 85 14.91 -2.07 -27.41
CA GLU A 85 13.48 -1.72 -27.41
C GLU A 85 12.60 -2.88 -26.97
N VAL A 86 12.93 -4.09 -27.44
CA VAL A 86 12.24 -5.34 -27.08
C VAL A 86 12.21 -5.54 -25.57
N ASP A 87 13.33 -5.30 -24.88
CA ASP A 87 13.41 -5.50 -23.44
C ASP A 87 12.61 -4.44 -22.66
N ILE A 88 12.54 -3.22 -23.18
CA ILE A 88 11.73 -2.14 -22.59
C ILE A 88 10.23 -2.45 -22.76
N GLU A 89 9.82 -2.97 -23.93
CA GLU A 89 8.44 -3.40 -24.15
C GLU A 89 8.06 -4.59 -23.28
N ILE A 90 8.97 -5.55 -23.05
CA ILE A 90 8.76 -6.64 -22.09
C ILE A 90 8.54 -6.08 -20.68
N GLU A 91 9.32 -5.08 -20.25
CA GLU A 91 9.14 -4.46 -18.93
C GLU A 91 7.83 -3.65 -18.84
N LYS A 92 7.42 -2.95 -19.91
CA LYS A 92 6.10 -2.29 -19.97
C LYS A 92 4.97 -3.30 -19.80
N GLU A 93 5.03 -4.43 -20.49
CA GLU A 93 4.01 -5.48 -20.40
C GLU A 93 3.94 -6.07 -18.98
N LYS A 94 5.06 -6.19 -18.27
CA LYS A 94 5.07 -6.58 -16.85
C LYS A 94 4.33 -5.57 -15.96
N VAL A 95 4.54 -4.26 -16.17
CA VAL A 95 3.81 -3.22 -15.44
C VAL A 95 2.31 -3.33 -15.73
N LYS A 96 1.93 -3.47 -17.00
CA LYS A 96 0.54 -3.57 -17.44
C LYS A 96 -0.17 -4.79 -16.85
N LYS A 97 0.47 -5.96 -16.91
CA LYS A 97 -0.04 -7.19 -16.29
C LYS A 97 -0.24 -7.01 -14.78
N ARG A 98 0.74 -6.42 -14.10
CA ARG A 98 0.65 -6.18 -12.66
C ARG A 98 -0.46 -5.18 -12.31
N CYS A 99 -0.65 -4.15 -13.14
CA CYS A 99 -1.76 -3.21 -12.98
C CYS A 99 -3.12 -3.92 -13.11
N LYS A 100 -3.27 -4.81 -14.10
CA LYS A 100 -4.50 -5.59 -14.28
C LYS A 100 -4.80 -6.53 -13.11
N GLU A 101 -3.78 -7.11 -12.50
CA GLU A 101 -3.92 -7.95 -11.30
C GLU A 101 -4.32 -7.14 -10.06
N LEU A 102 -3.76 -5.93 -9.90
CA LEU A 102 -3.99 -5.09 -8.71
C LEU A 102 -5.26 -4.24 -8.81
N PHE A 103 -5.59 -3.75 -10.00
CA PHE A 103 -6.66 -2.79 -10.26
C PHE A 103 -7.35 -3.06 -11.62
N PRO A 104 -8.08 -4.17 -11.76
CA PRO A 104 -8.73 -4.55 -13.03
C PRO A 104 -9.68 -3.47 -13.54
N ASP A 105 -10.36 -2.76 -12.63
CA ASP A 105 -11.37 -1.74 -12.97
C ASP A 105 -10.77 -0.36 -13.32
N LYS A 106 -9.44 -0.21 -13.21
CA LYS A 106 -8.74 1.09 -13.40
C LYS A 106 -7.76 1.06 -14.59
N MET A 107 -7.93 0.11 -15.51
CA MET A 107 -7.03 -0.04 -16.67
C MET A 107 -7.04 1.16 -17.62
N ASP A 108 -8.17 1.86 -17.76
CA ASP A 108 -8.24 3.07 -18.60
C ASP A 108 -7.33 4.18 -18.05
N LEU A 109 -7.26 4.32 -16.71
CA LEU A 109 -6.37 5.28 -16.06
C LEU A 109 -4.90 4.90 -16.26
N TYR A 110 -4.58 3.59 -16.29
CA TYR A 110 -3.23 3.12 -16.59
C TYR A 110 -2.78 3.59 -17.98
N GLU A 111 -3.62 3.40 -18.99
CA GLU A 111 -3.30 3.78 -20.37
C GLU A 111 -3.09 5.29 -20.49
N ILE A 112 -3.99 6.09 -19.93
CA ILE A 112 -3.88 7.56 -19.97
C ILE A 112 -2.58 8.03 -19.28
N ILE A 113 -2.25 7.47 -18.12
CA ILE A 113 -1.15 7.98 -17.28
C ILE A 113 0.21 7.41 -17.73
N TYR A 114 0.32 6.09 -17.82
CA TYR A 114 1.61 5.42 -17.99
C TYR A 114 2.00 5.28 -19.46
N GLU A 115 1.11 4.86 -20.36
CA GLU A 115 1.45 4.75 -21.79
C GLU A 115 1.80 6.12 -22.38
N SER A 116 1.01 7.17 -22.08
CA SER A 116 1.34 8.54 -22.50
C SER A 116 2.70 9.01 -21.98
N ARG A 117 3.03 8.67 -20.72
CA ARG A 117 4.32 9.03 -20.12
C ARG A 117 5.47 8.28 -20.77
N PHE A 118 5.35 6.97 -20.98
CA PHE A 118 6.38 6.15 -21.61
C PHE A 118 6.61 6.57 -23.06
N LYS A 119 5.54 6.78 -23.84
CA LYS A 119 5.62 7.28 -25.22
C LYS A 119 6.37 8.61 -25.28
N ARG A 120 6.03 9.57 -24.42
CA ARG A 120 6.73 10.87 -24.36
C ARG A 120 8.21 10.70 -24.04
N LEU A 121 8.56 9.86 -23.07
CA LEU A 121 9.97 9.60 -22.73
C LEU A 121 10.71 8.91 -23.87
N TRP A 122 10.06 7.97 -24.56
CA TRP A 122 10.61 7.30 -25.73
C TRP A 122 10.94 8.29 -26.84
N GLU A 123 9.98 9.15 -27.18
CA GLU A 123 10.15 10.20 -28.18
C GLU A 123 11.32 11.15 -27.82
N GLN A 124 11.44 11.51 -26.55
CA GLN A 124 12.48 12.44 -26.07
C GLN A 124 13.90 11.85 -26.06
N PHE A 125 14.07 10.59 -25.66
CA PHE A 125 15.41 10.02 -25.37
C PHE A 125 15.87 8.96 -26.37
N ARG A 126 14.97 8.39 -27.18
CA ARG A 126 15.28 7.32 -28.12
C ARG A 126 15.01 7.70 -29.57
N CYS A 127 14.07 8.61 -29.86
CA CYS A 127 13.79 9.06 -31.23
C CYS A 127 14.96 9.85 -31.88
N HIS A 128 15.86 10.44 -31.09
CA HIS A 128 17.06 11.11 -31.62
C HIS A 128 18.26 10.18 -31.90
N LYS A 129 18.27 8.93 -31.40
CA LYS A 129 19.41 8.01 -31.64
C LYS A 129 19.42 7.35 -33.03
N GLN A 130 18.32 7.40 -33.77
CA GLN A 130 18.24 6.80 -35.11
C GLN A 130 18.80 7.68 -36.25
N ASN A 131 19.15 8.95 -35.99
CA ASN A 131 19.65 9.89 -37.00
C ASN A 131 21.16 10.22 -36.88
N GLN A 132 21.95 9.38 -36.21
CA GLN A 132 23.41 9.57 -36.10
C GLN A 132 24.24 8.49 -36.81
N LEU A 133 23.59 7.67 -37.64
CA LEU A 133 24.20 6.67 -38.51
C LEU A 133 23.69 6.81 -39.95
N LEU A 134 23.82 8.02 -40.52
CA LEU A 134 23.83 8.27 -41.96
C LEU A 134 24.88 9.34 -42.27
#